data_AF-A0A5E4JXR3-F1
#
_entry.id   AF-A0A5E4JXR3-F1
#
_cell.length_a   1.000
_cell.length_b   1.000
_cell.length_c   1.000
_cell.angle_alpha   90.00
_cell.angle_beta   90.00
_cell.angle_gamma   90.00
#
_symmetry.space_group_name_H-M   'P 1'
#
loop_
_entity.id
_entity.type
_entity.pdbx_description
1 polymer ?
#
loop_
_entity_poly.entity_id
_entity_poly.type
_entity_poly.pdbx_seq_one_letter_code
_entity_poly.pdbx_strand_id
1 'polypeptide(L)'
;MESKTAFLEIFGDSPILRVLDFLVVNEDFDYSMTDIAGLSGVGYSTLKLFWQRLEKEGIVVNTRIVGKAKMYKLNLANPVIRKFRDFYWETTRHHIHEKAKEKELVVR
;
A
#
# COMPACT_ATOMS: atom_id res chain seq x y z
N MET A 1 -19.83 1.35 -2.48
CA MET A 1 -18.56 0.62 -2.30
C MET A 1 -17.46 1.57 -2.69
N GLU A 2 -16.50 1.85 -1.80
CA GLU A 2 -15.34 2.65 -2.16
C GLU A 2 -14.63 2.03 -3.36
N SER A 3 -14.21 2.87 -4.31
CA SER A 3 -13.46 2.42 -5.49
C SER A 3 -12.11 1.87 -5.05
N LYS A 4 -11.82 0.62 -5.43
CA LYS A 4 -10.50 0.02 -5.21
C LYS A 4 -9.46 0.65 -6.12
N THR A 5 -8.21 0.69 -5.67
CA THR A 5 -7.09 1.02 -6.54
C THR A 5 -6.93 -0.03 -7.64
N ALA A 6 -6.32 0.36 -8.77
CA ALA A 6 -5.99 -0.58 -9.84
C ALA A 6 -5.18 -1.78 -9.31
N PHE A 7 -4.26 -1.55 -8.38
CA PHE A 7 -3.46 -2.59 -7.77
C PHE A 7 -4.31 -3.65 -7.04
N LEU A 8 -5.26 -3.23 -6.21
CA LEU A 8 -6.17 -4.15 -5.51
C LEU A 8 -7.17 -4.84 -6.44
N GLU A 9 -7.53 -4.22 -7.56
CA GLU A 9 -8.33 -4.89 -8.61
C GLU A 9 -7.56 -6.02 -9.30
N ILE A 10 -6.26 -5.83 -9.56
CA ILE A 10 -5.42 -6.77 -10.31
C ILE A 10 -4.94 -7.92 -9.43
N PHE A 11 -4.40 -7.62 -8.24
CA PHE A 11 -3.77 -8.61 -7.36
C PHE A 11 -4.71 -9.13 -6.25
N GLY A 12 -5.93 -8.57 -6.18
CA GLY A 12 -6.93 -8.93 -5.21
C GLY A 12 -6.89 -8.08 -3.93
N ASP A 13 -7.91 -8.29 -3.11
CA ASP A 13 -8.16 -7.50 -1.90
C ASP A 13 -7.96 -8.36 -0.65
N SER A 14 -6.70 -8.42 -0.20
CA SER A 14 -6.32 -9.05 1.07
C SER A 14 -5.85 -7.99 2.07
N PRO A 15 -5.92 -8.25 3.39
CA PRO A 15 -5.48 -7.29 4.40
C PRO A 15 -4.03 -6.81 4.21
N ILE A 16 -3.11 -7.71 3.84
CA ILE A 16 -1.71 -7.31 3.60
C ILE A 16 -1.58 -6.44 2.36
N LEU A 17 -2.31 -6.74 1.28
CA LEU A 17 -2.26 -5.94 0.06
C LEU A 17 -2.85 -4.55 0.27
N ARG A 18 -3.94 -4.40 1.04
CA ARG A 18 -4.49 -3.09 1.41
C ARG A 18 -3.52 -2.23 2.21
N VAL A 19 -2.76 -2.84 3.12
CA VAL A 19 -1.72 -2.12 3.86
C VAL A 19 -0.56 -1.71 2.95
N LEU A 20 -0.12 -2.57 2.04
CA LEU A 20 0.95 -2.24 1.08
C LEU A 20 0.51 -1.17 0.09
N ASP A 21 -0.72 -1.25 -0.42
CA ASP A 21 -1.37 -0.25 -1.26
C ASP A 21 -1.37 1.12 -0.57
N PHE A 22 -1.89 1.18 0.66
CA PHE A 22 -1.86 2.39 1.48
C PHE A 22 -0.45 2.96 1.65
N LEU A 23 0.53 2.12 2.00
CA LEU A 23 1.91 2.54 2.25
C LEU A 23 2.62 3.07 1.00
N VAL A 24 2.32 2.52 -0.18
CA VAL A 24 2.90 3.01 -1.45
C VAL A 24 2.23 4.31 -1.88
N VAL A 25 0.90 4.41 -1.80
CA VAL A 25 0.16 5.63 -2.16
C VAL A 25 0.54 6.81 -1.25
N ASN A 26 0.86 6.54 0.02
CA ASN A 26 1.18 7.55 1.02
C ASN A 26 2.67 7.52 1.43
N GLU A 27 3.57 7.15 0.52
CA GLU A 27 5.00 6.92 0.83
C GLU A 27 5.76 8.14 1.35
N ASP A 28 5.24 9.34 1.11
CA ASP A 28 5.83 10.62 1.54
C ASP A 28 5.69 10.88 3.05
N PHE A 29 4.79 10.17 3.74
CA PHE A 29 4.46 10.42 5.15
C PHE A 29 4.69 9.19 6.03
N ASP A 30 4.76 9.44 7.35
CA ASP A 30 4.79 8.39 8.36
C ASP A 30 3.49 8.36 9.17
N TYR A 31 3.12 7.15 9.61
CA TYR A 31 1.83 6.87 10.24
C TYR A 31 2.02 5.93 11.43
N SER A 32 1.18 6.06 12.45
CA SER A 32 1.14 5.05 13.51
C SER A 32 0.50 3.77 12.99
N MET A 33 0.74 2.62 13.64
CA MET A 33 0.03 1.39 13.27
C MET A 33 -1.51 1.53 13.35
N THR A 34 -2.02 2.38 14.25
CA THR A 34 -3.45 2.66 14.36
C THR A 34 -3.95 3.40 13.11
N ASP A 35 -3.21 4.41 12.66
CA ASP A 35 -3.55 5.15 11.44
C ASP A 35 -3.48 4.24 10.22
N ILE A 36 -2.43 3.42 10.11
CA ILE A 36 -2.26 2.45 9.01
C ILE A 36 -3.43 1.47 8.97
N ALA A 37 -3.83 0.92 10.13
CA ALA A 37 -4.99 0.04 10.22
C ALA A 37 -6.27 0.75 9.72
N GLY A 38 -6.57 1.93 10.27
CA GLY A 38 -7.77 2.69 9.92
C GLY A 38 -7.81 3.09 8.45
N LEU A 39 -6.75 3.70 7.93
CA LEU A 39 -6.68 4.26 6.58
C LEU A 39 -6.54 3.20 5.48
N SER A 40 -6.03 2.00 5.81
CA SER A 40 -6.07 0.85 4.89
C SER A 40 -7.37 0.02 4.98
N GLY A 41 -8.29 0.41 5.88
CA GLY A 41 -9.52 -0.33 6.15
C GLY A 41 -9.30 -1.71 6.79
N VAL A 42 -8.12 -1.95 7.39
CA VAL A 42 -7.75 -3.23 8.01
C VAL A 42 -7.92 -3.12 9.53
N GLY A 43 -8.61 -4.10 10.13
CA GLY A 43 -8.73 -4.16 11.59
C GLY A 43 -7.37 -4.23 12.27
N TYR A 44 -7.18 -3.47 13.35
CA TYR A 44 -5.89 -3.39 14.05
C TYR A 44 -5.38 -4.76 14.57
N SER A 45 -6.28 -5.65 15.00
CA SER A 45 -5.95 -7.03 15.37
C SER A 45 -5.41 -7.83 14.19
N THR A 46 -6.00 -7.66 12.99
CA THR A 46 -5.53 -8.28 11.75
C THR A 46 -4.17 -7.74 11.33
N LEU A 47 -3.97 -6.42 11.40
CA LEU A 47 -2.67 -5.78 11.10
C LEU A 47 -1.55 -6.40 11.95
N LYS A 48 -1.79 -6.55 13.26
CA LYS A 48 -0.82 -7.14 14.20
C LYS A 48 -0.35 -8.55 13.81
N LEU A 49 -1.17 -9.34 13.12
CA LEU A 49 -0.81 -10.72 12.74
C LEU A 49 0.39 -10.77 11.78
N PHE A 50 0.58 -9.74 10.95
CA PHE A 50 1.66 -9.71 9.96
C PHE A 50 2.62 -8.52 10.13
N TRP A 51 2.32 -7.55 10.98
CA TRP A 51 3.14 -6.35 11.16
C TRP A 51 4.59 -6.65 11.55
N GLN A 52 4.81 -7.56 12.51
CA GLN A 52 6.16 -7.96 12.94
C GLN A 52 6.99 -8.50 11.78
N ARG A 53 6.35 -9.19 10.82
CA ARG A 53 7.02 -9.69 9.63
C ARG A 53 7.39 -8.53 8.70
N LEU A 54 6.51 -7.56 8.49
CA LEU A 54 6.82 -6.37 7.67
C LEU A 54 8.02 -5.59 8.22
N GLU A 55 8.11 -5.42 9.55
CA GLU A 55 9.25 -4.78 10.21
C GLU A 55 10.53 -5.63 10.06
N LYS A 56 10.45 -6.94 10.34
CA LYS A 56 11.61 -7.85 10.29
C LYS A 56 12.22 -7.96 8.89
N GLU A 57 11.37 -8.03 7.87
CA GLU A 57 11.80 -8.08 6.46
C GLU A 57 12.23 -6.71 5.92
N GLY A 58 12.16 -5.66 6.75
CA GLY A 58 12.53 -4.30 6.37
C GLY A 58 11.66 -3.74 5.25
N ILE A 59 10.38 -4.14 5.19
CA ILE A 59 9.37 -3.58 4.29
C ILE A 59 8.93 -2.21 4.81
N VAL A 60 8.72 -2.12 6.13
CA VAL A 60 8.45 -0.86 6.83
C VAL A 60 9.58 -0.54 7.79
N VAL A 61 9.75 0.75 8.09
CA VAL A 61 10.78 1.23 9.02
C VAL A 61 10.16 2.21 10.01
N ASN A 62 10.52 2.08 11.29
CA ASN A 62 10.17 3.07 12.29
C ASN A 62 11.00 4.34 12.07
N THR A 63 10.33 5.48 11.94
CA THR A 63 10.98 6.77 11.64
C THR A 63 11.23 7.60 12.89
N ARG A 64 10.23 7.67 13.77
CA ARG A 64 10.24 8.49 14.98
C ARG A 64 9.19 8.00 15.99
N ILE A 65 9.17 8.66 17.15
CA ILE A 65 8.15 8.51 18.18
C ILE A 65 7.45 9.85 18.37
N VAL A 66 6.11 9.86 18.35
CA VAL A 66 5.28 11.04 18.63
C VAL A 66 4.42 10.73 19.85
N GLY A 67 4.69 11.41 20.96
CA GLY A 67 4.10 11.06 22.25
C GLY A 67 4.48 9.63 22.65
N LYS A 68 3.51 8.71 22.65
CA LYS A 68 3.72 7.27 22.90
C LYS A 68 3.64 6.40 21.64
N ALA A 69 3.33 6.98 20.49
CA ALA A 69 3.14 6.25 19.24
C ALA A 69 4.44 6.15 18.45
N LYS A 70 4.74 4.94 17.96
CA LYS A 70 5.78 4.73 16.95
C LYS A 70 5.22 5.04 15.57
N MET A 71 5.94 5.84 14.79
CA MET A 71 5.59 6.19 13.42
C MET A 71 6.35 5.31 12.43
N TYR A 72 5.70 4.92 11.36
CA TYR A 72 6.20 3.98 10.37
C TYR A 72 5.93 4.47 8.96
N LYS A 73 6.84 4.13 8.04
CA LYS A 73 6.64 4.33 6.61
C LYS A 73 7.24 3.20 5.80
N LEU A 74 6.97 3.21 4.50
CA LEU A 74 7.60 2.29 3.54
C LEU A 74 9.12 2.50 3.53
N ASN A 75 9.89 1.41 3.63
CA ASN A 75 11.34 1.48 3.73
C ASN A 75 12.00 1.62 2.34
N LEU A 76 11.94 2.83 1.76
CA LEU A 76 12.56 3.11 0.47
C LEU A 76 14.10 3.10 0.51
N ALA A 77 14.75 2.92 1.66
CA ALA A 77 16.19 2.62 1.71
C ALA A 77 16.50 1.19 1.25
N ASN A 78 15.54 0.25 1.38
CA ASN A 78 15.66 -1.11 0.90
C ASN A 78 15.44 -1.18 -0.62
N PRO A 79 16.43 -1.66 -1.41
CA PRO A 79 16.31 -1.72 -2.87
C PRO A 79 15.19 -2.65 -3.36
N VAL A 80 14.85 -3.70 -2.62
CA VAL A 80 13.74 -4.61 -2.96
C VAL A 80 12.41 -3.86 -2.87
N ILE A 81 12.25 -3.03 -1.84
CA ILE A 81 11.02 -2.25 -1.62
C ILE A 81 10.87 -1.14 -2.65
N ARG A 82 11.99 -0.50 -3.06
CA ARG A 82 11.96 0.45 -4.19
C ARG A 82 11.45 -0.21 -5.48
N LYS A 83 11.94 -1.42 -5.80
CA LYS A 83 11.47 -2.17 -6.98
C LYS A 83 9.99 -2.54 -6.87
N PHE A 84 9.51 -2.95 -5.70
CA PHE A 84 8.09 -3.22 -5.47
C PHE A 84 7.23 -1.97 -5.73
N ARG A 85 7.67 -0.83 -5.21
CA ARG A 85 7.03 0.48 -5.40
C ARG A 85 6.99 0.88 -6.88
N ASP A 86 8.09 0.69 -7.60
CA ASP A 86 8.15 0.96 -9.04
C ASP A 86 7.16 0.06 -9.81
N PHE A 87 7.18 -1.24 -9.51
CA PHE A 87 6.25 -2.22 -10.08
C PHE A 87 4.78 -1.88 -9.82
N TYR A 88 4.45 -1.45 -8.60
CA TYR A 88 3.11 -1.02 -8.21
C TYR A 88 2.60 0.11 -9.14
N TRP A 89 3.43 1.15 -9.34
CA TRP A 89 3.04 2.29 -10.16
C TRP A 89 3.00 1.97 -11.64
N GLU A 90 3.95 1.17 -12.14
CA GLU A 90 3.97 0.71 -13.53
C GLU A 90 2.72 -0.10 -13.86
N THR A 91 2.36 -1.05 -12.99
CA THR A 91 1.17 -1.89 -13.18
C THR A 91 -0.12 -1.06 -13.14
N THR A 92 -0.21 -0.13 -12.18
CA THR A 92 -1.36 0.77 -12.06
C THR A 92 -1.53 1.64 -13.31
N ARG A 93 -0.43 2.23 -13.84
CA ARG A 93 -0.46 3.01 -15.09
C ARG A 93 -0.89 2.17 -16.29
N HIS A 94 -0.34 0.96 -16.41
CA HIS A 94 -0.69 0.04 -17.49
C HIS A 94 -2.19 -0.30 -17.50
N HIS A 95 -2.75 -0.65 -16.35
CA HIS A 95 -4.18 -0.99 -16.21
C HIS A 95 -5.11 0.18 -16.55
N ILE A 96 -4.74 1.40 -16.15
CA ILE A 96 -5.51 2.61 -16.48
C ILE A 96 -5.52 2.83 -18.00
N HIS A 97 -4.37 2.66 -18.67
CA HIS A 97 -4.28 2.79 -20.12
C HIS A 97 -5.12 1.75 -20.86
N GLU A 98 -5.09 0.49 -20.45
CA GLU A 98 -5.90 -0.57 -21.09
C GLU A 98 -7.40 -0.35 -20.87
N LYS A 99 -7.82 0.00 -19.64
CA LYS A 99 -9.22 0.36 -19.37
C LYS A 99 -9.71 1.57 -20.17
N ALA A 100 -8.84 2.54 -20.46
CA ALA A 100 -9.19 3.69 -21.29
C ALA A 100 -9.46 3.27 -22.74
N LYS A 101 -8.61 2.42 -23.33
CA LYS A 101 -8.78 1.87 -24.69
C LYS A 101 -10.08 1.07 -24.83
N GLU A 102 -10.38 0.22 -23.85
CA GLU A 102 -11.62 -0.58 -23.86
C GLU A 102 -12.88 0.30 -23.87
N LYS A 103 -12.89 1.40 -23.08
CA LYS A 103 -14.01 2.33 -23.06
C LYS A 103 -14.20 3.07 -24.39
N GLU A 104 -13.12 3.46 -25.06
CA GLU A 104 -13.18 4.11 -26.37
C GLU A 104 -13.72 3.17 -27.48
N LEU A 105 -13.48 1.87 -27.37
CA LEU A 105 -14.00 0.86 -28.29
C LEU A 105 -15.50 0.57 -28.10
N VAL A 106 -16.02 0.68 -26.88
CA VAL A 106 -17.43 0.39 -26.56
C VAL A 106 -18.36 1.59 -26.84
N VAL A 107 -17.81 2.80 -26.98
CA VAL A 107 -18.58 4.03 -27.29
C VAL A 107 -18.68 4.29 -28.80
N ARG A 108 -18.01 3.48 -29.63
CA ARG A 108 -18.18 3.45 -31.10
C ARG A 108 -19.15 2.37 -31.53
#